data_AF-A0A1Z9CAQ8-F1
#
_entry.id   AF-A0A1Z9CAQ8-F1
#
_cell.length_a   1.000
_cell.length_b   1.000
_cell.length_c   1.000
_cell.angle_alpha   90.00
_cell.angle_beta   90.00
_cell.angle_gamma   90.00
#
_symmetry.space_group_name_H-M   'P 1'
#
loop_
_entity.id
_entity.type
_entity.pdbx_description
1 polymer ?
#
loop_
_entity_poly.entity_id
_entity_poly.type
_entity_poly.pdbx_seq_one_letter_code
_entity_poly.pdbx_strand_id
1 'polypeptide(L)'
;MALSKEDQAIWIEENIKDYDLKLHGAGYIGCFYPDNIVWEDYLSYPKDYGVSGLIVSQYPAITDKRIEEIDSGAELTTKEKKHLLAAVAAADVDNWITHNSFEVKMLGNSVFVYFHGHSIGQGDFNFEYQKAFLTYEALLLEISSMPLSYID
;
A
#
# COMPACT_ATOMS: atom_id res chain seq x y z
N MET A 1 -3.59 -27.27 15.73
CA MET A 1 -2.71 -26.09 15.66
C MET A 1 -2.82 -25.52 14.27
N ALA A 2 -2.91 -24.20 14.12
CA ALA A 2 -2.77 -23.57 12.82
C ALA A 2 -1.29 -23.60 12.41
N LEU A 3 -1.00 -23.79 11.12
CA LEU A 3 0.35 -23.67 10.57
C LEU A 3 0.88 -22.25 10.79
N SER A 4 2.19 -22.08 10.96
CA SER A 4 2.79 -20.74 10.99
C SER A 4 2.63 -20.03 9.64
N LYS A 5 2.84 -18.71 9.59
CA LYS A 5 2.84 -17.95 8.33
C LYS A 5 3.85 -18.52 7.34
N GLU A 6 5.02 -18.91 7.82
CA GLU A 6 6.11 -19.46 7.02
C GLU A 6 5.79 -20.87 6.51
N ASP A 7 5.26 -21.75 7.36
CA ASP A 7 4.82 -23.08 6.94
C ASP A 7 3.68 -23.01 5.91
N GLN A 8 2.79 -22.02 6.02
CA GLN A 8 1.73 -21.79 5.04
C GLN A 8 2.30 -21.32 3.69
N ALA A 9 3.28 -20.43 3.70
CA ALA A 9 3.96 -19.98 2.48
C ALA A 9 4.67 -21.15 1.79
N ILE A 10 5.47 -21.93 2.53
CA ILE A 10 6.14 -23.14 2.02
C ILE A 10 5.12 -24.11 1.43
N TRP A 11 4.00 -24.34 2.14
CA TRP A 11 2.96 -25.23 1.63
C TRP A 11 2.39 -24.74 0.29
N ILE A 12 2.13 -23.44 0.14
CA ILE A 12 1.64 -22.86 -1.12
C ILE A 12 2.66 -23.08 -2.24
N GLU A 13 3.94 -22.77 -1.99
CA GLU A 13 5.03 -22.93 -2.96
C GLU A 13 5.19 -24.39 -3.43
N GLU A 14 5.11 -25.34 -2.50
CA GLU A 14 5.31 -26.76 -2.81
C GLU A 14 4.09 -27.43 -3.47
N ASN A 15 2.87 -26.94 -3.18
CA ASN A 15 1.64 -27.65 -3.54
C ASN A 15 0.81 -26.93 -4.62
N ILE A 16 1.04 -25.64 -4.86
CA ILE A 16 0.31 -24.87 -5.87
C ILE A 16 1.26 -24.59 -7.03
N LYS A 17 1.06 -25.34 -8.11
CA LYS A 17 1.81 -25.13 -9.34
C LYS A 17 1.59 -23.71 -9.88
N ASP A 18 2.67 -23.07 -10.27
CA ASP A 18 2.68 -21.75 -10.90
C ASP A 18 1.98 -20.68 -10.02
N TYR A 19 2.12 -20.78 -8.69
CA TYR A 19 1.43 -19.89 -7.75
C TYR A 19 1.82 -18.42 -7.95
N ASP A 20 3.08 -18.16 -8.30
CA ASP A 20 3.63 -16.85 -8.64
C ASP A 20 2.90 -16.26 -9.85
N LEU A 21 2.75 -17.04 -10.93
CA LEU A 21 2.02 -16.62 -12.13
C LEU A 21 0.55 -16.29 -11.83
N LYS A 22 -0.07 -16.95 -10.85
CA LYS A 22 -1.45 -16.66 -10.42
C LYS A 22 -1.59 -15.33 -9.69
N LEU A 23 -0.51 -14.75 -9.17
CA LEU A 23 -0.52 -13.47 -8.47
C LEU A 23 -0.47 -12.28 -9.44
N HIS A 24 -0.08 -12.51 -10.69
CA HIS A 24 -0.16 -11.48 -11.73
C HIS A 24 -1.55 -11.44 -12.40
N GLY A 25 -1.83 -10.35 -13.13
CA GLY A 25 -3.05 -10.23 -13.92
C GLY A 25 -4.31 -10.32 -13.06
N ALA A 26 -5.07 -11.40 -13.21
CA ALA A 26 -6.28 -11.63 -12.40
C ALA A 26 -6.00 -11.81 -10.90
N GLY A 27 -4.75 -12.07 -10.52
CA GLY A 27 -4.34 -12.11 -9.12
C GLY A 27 -4.13 -10.73 -8.49
N TYR A 28 -3.96 -9.69 -9.29
CA TYR A 28 -3.82 -8.32 -8.81
C TYR A 28 -5.17 -7.79 -8.34
N ILE A 29 -5.20 -7.19 -7.15
CA ILE A 29 -6.40 -6.58 -6.55
C ILE A 29 -6.29 -5.07 -6.48
N GLY A 30 -5.06 -4.55 -6.35
CA GLY A 30 -4.84 -3.13 -6.09
C GLY A 30 -3.48 -2.88 -5.47
N CYS A 31 -3.29 -1.73 -4.87
CA CYS A 31 -2.04 -1.36 -4.20
C CYS A 31 -2.27 -0.41 -3.04
N PHE A 32 -1.24 -0.23 -2.23
CA PHE A 32 -1.23 0.76 -1.16
C PHE A 32 0.16 1.36 -1.04
N TYR A 33 0.22 2.58 -0.53
CA TYR A 33 1.49 3.22 -0.20
C TYR A 33 1.67 3.19 1.31
N PRO A 34 2.69 2.48 1.84
CA PRO A 34 2.94 2.47 3.27
C PRO A 34 3.26 3.89 3.75
N ASP A 35 2.69 4.32 4.88
CA ASP A 35 3.05 5.60 5.48
C ASP A 35 4.43 5.49 6.16
N ASN A 36 5.47 5.43 5.34
CA ASN A 36 6.87 5.27 5.75
C ASN A 36 7.73 6.52 5.48
N ILE A 37 7.09 7.64 5.16
CA ILE A 37 7.81 8.89 4.91
C ILE A 37 8.47 9.39 6.20
N VAL A 38 9.61 10.07 6.06
CA VAL A 38 10.32 10.66 7.21
C VAL A 38 9.62 11.97 7.59
N TRP A 39 8.52 11.87 8.33
CA TRP A 39 7.69 13.02 8.72
C TRP A 39 8.49 14.16 9.36
N GLU A 40 9.51 13.84 10.16
CA GLU A 40 10.36 14.83 10.82
C GLU A 40 11.06 15.76 9.84
N ASP A 41 11.52 15.25 8.69
CA ASP A 41 12.20 16.04 7.66
C ASP A 41 11.26 17.11 7.09
N TYR A 42 10.05 16.69 6.72
CA TYR A 42 9.02 17.58 6.17
C TYR A 42 8.52 18.59 7.21
N LEU A 43 8.36 18.18 8.47
CA LEU A 43 7.80 19.04 9.51
C LEU A 43 8.83 20.02 10.10
N SER A 44 10.10 19.65 10.14
CA SER A 44 11.18 20.50 10.68
C SER A 44 11.67 21.53 9.66
N TYR A 45 11.60 21.21 8.37
CA TYR A 45 12.11 22.06 7.28
C TYR A 45 11.10 22.18 6.12
N PRO A 46 9.86 22.66 6.38
CA PRO A 46 8.78 22.60 5.39
C PRO A 46 9.07 23.36 4.10
N LYS A 47 9.82 24.46 4.19
CA LYS A 47 10.23 25.25 3.03
C LYS A 47 11.27 24.53 2.17
N ASP A 48 12.22 23.85 2.79
CA ASP A 48 13.30 23.15 2.08
C ASP A 48 12.76 21.90 1.34
N TYR A 49 11.77 21.24 1.94
CA TYR A 49 11.06 20.11 1.33
C TYR A 49 9.86 20.52 0.45
N GLY A 50 9.60 21.82 0.28
CA GLY A 50 8.50 22.32 -0.54
C GLY A 50 7.12 21.82 -0.11
N VAL A 51 6.90 21.63 1.19
CA VAL A 51 5.70 20.99 1.77
C VAL A 51 4.41 21.65 1.32
N SER A 52 4.35 22.98 1.32
CA SER A 52 3.16 23.71 0.89
C SER A 52 2.87 23.45 -0.60
N GLY A 53 3.88 23.42 -1.45
CA GLY A 53 3.76 23.08 -2.87
C GLY A 53 3.28 21.65 -3.10
N LEU A 54 3.81 20.68 -2.36
CA LEU A 54 3.34 19.29 -2.39
C LEU A 54 1.86 19.19 -1.99
N ILE A 55 1.46 19.86 -0.90
CA ILE A 55 0.06 19.89 -0.46
C ILE A 55 -0.82 20.55 -1.52
N VAL A 56 -0.44 21.70 -2.08
CA VAL A 56 -1.18 22.41 -3.14
C VAL A 56 -1.42 21.51 -4.35
N SER A 57 -0.44 20.69 -4.73
CA SER A 57 -0.57 19.76 -5.87
C SER A 57 -1.72 18.76 -5.70
N GLN A 58 -2.05 18.39 -4.46
CA GLN A 58 -3.13 17.46 -4.11
C GLN A 58 -4.38 18.18 -3.57
N TYR A 59 -4.25 19.43 -3.15
CA TYR A 59 -5.31 20.26 -2.58
C TYR A 59 -5.24 21.72 -3.08
N PRO A 60 -5.65 22.00 -4.33
CA PRO A 60 -5.55 23.33 -4.92
C PRO A 60 -6.41 24.41 -4.25
N ALA A 61 -7.36 24.03 -3.38
CA ALA A 61 -8.24 24.96 -2.68
C ALA A 61 -7.64 25.52 -1.38
N ILE A 62 -6.38 25.19 -1.06
CA ILE A 62 -5.66 25.83 0.04
C ILE A 62 -5.43 27.32 -0.26
N THR A 63 -5.57 28.17 0.75
CA THR A 63 -5.41 29.63 0.57
C THR A 63 -3.94 30.03 0.62
N ASP A 64 -3.57 31.10 -0.10
CA ASP A 64 -2.22 31.69 -0.07
C ASP A 64 -1.72 31.97 1.36
N LYS A 65 -2.59 32.52 2.21
CA LYS A 65 -2.26 32.75 3.63
C LYS A 65 -1.84 31.46 4.34
N ARG A 66 -2.54 30.35 4.07
CA ARG A 66 -2.24 29.06 4.70
C ARG A 66 -0.95 28.46 4.15
N ILE A 67 -0.63 28.69 2.88
CA ILE A 67 0.66 28.34 2.28
C ILE A 67 1.80 29.05 3.03
N GLU A 68 1.70 30.38 3.22
CA GLU A 68 2.70 31.16 3.95
C GLU A 68 2.90 30.69 5.40
N GLU A 69 1.79 30.34 6.09
CA GLU A 69 1.85 29.77 7.44
C GLU A 69 2.61 28.43 7.47
N ILE A 70 2.34 27.53 6.52
CA ILE A 70 3.03 26.24 6.40
C ILE A 70 4.52 26.44 6.13
N ASP A 71 4.87 27.31 5.19
CA ASP A 71 6.26 27.64 4.86
C ASP A 71 7.01 28.27 6.05
N SER A 72 6.28 28.90 6.97
CA SER A 72 6.80 29.47 8.22
C SER A 72 6.87 28.47 9.38
N GLY A 73 6.54 27.19 9.17
CA GLY A 73 6.62 26.15 10.19
C GLY A 73 5.34 25.89 10.98
N ALA A 74 4.18 26.33 10.50
CA ALA A 74 2.91 26.01 11.16
C ALA A 74 2.63 24.50 11.14
N GLU A 75 2.05 23.98 12.22
CA GLU A 75 1.64 22.58 12.29
C GLU A 75 0.62 22.25 11.20
N LEU A 76 0.81 21.10 10.53
CA LEU A 76 -0.11 20.59 9.53
C LEU A 76 -1.34 19.95 10.17
N THR A 77 -2.52 20.28 9.66
CA THR A 77 -3.77 19.59 9.97
C THR A 77 -3.76 18.15 9.45
N THR A 78 -4.64 17.28 9.98
CA THR A 78 -4.80 15.91 9.47
C THR A 78 -5.07 15.86 7.96
N LYS A 79 -5.84 16.82 7.44
CA LYS A 79 -6.13 16.91 6.01
C LYS A 79 -4.87 17.24 5.20
N GLU A 80 -4.07 18.21 5.65
CA GLU A 80 -2.82 18.59 5.01
C GLU A 80 -1.79 17.46 5.06
N LYS A 81 -1.69 16.72 6.18
CA LYS A 81 -0.84 15.52 6.27
C LYS A 81 -1.26 14.47 5.24
N LYS A 82 -2.56 14.20 5.08
CA LYS A 82 -3.04 13.27 4.03
C LYS A 82 -2.65 13.72 2.61
N HIS A 83 -2.78 15.01 2.32
CA HIS A 83 -2.39 15.56 1.01
C HIS A 83 -0.87 15.53 0.79
N LEU A 84 -0.08 15.81 1.83
CA LEU A 84 1.38 15.67 1.77
C LEU A 84 1.78 14.23 1.48
N LEU A 85 1.23 13.27 2.24
CA LEU A 85 1.52 11.85 2.03
C LEU A 85 1.13 11.39 0.62
N ALA A 86 -0.04 11.81 0.12
CA ALA A 86 -0.46 11.50 -1.24
C ALA A 86 0.49 12.10 -2.31
N ALA A 87 1.01 13.31 -2.08
CA ALA A 87 1.96 13.94 -2.99
C ALA A 87 3.31 13.20 -3.03
N VAL A 88 3.80 12.79 -1.86
CA VAL A 88 5.04 11.99 -1.76
C VAL A 88 4.85 10.64 -2.42
N ALA A 89 3.75 9.94 -2.11
CA ALA A 89 3.41 8.65 -2.69
C ALA A 89 3.33 8.71 -4.23
N ALA A 90 2.77 9.78 -4.79
CA ALA A 90 2.69 9.95 -6.25
C ALA A 90 4.06 10.08 -6.94
N ALA A 91 5.08 10.57 -6.23
CA ALA A 91 6.45 10.67 -6.73
C ALA A 91 7.29 9.42 -6.46
N ASP A 92 6.86 8.57 -5.53
CA ASP A 92 7.60 7.42 -5.02
C ASP A 92 6.99 6.09 -5.48
N VAL A 93 6.98 5.92 -6.81
CA VAL A 93 6.31 4.79 -7.49
C VAL A 93 6.87 3.43 -7.06
N ASP A 94 8.17 3.35 -6.76
CA ASP A 94 8.84 2.09 -6.44
C ASP A 94 8.47 1.53 -5.06
N ASN A 95 7.98 2.37 -4.15
CA ASN A 95 7.60 1.97 -2.79
C ASN A 95 6.10 1.64 -2.65
N TRP A 96 5.34 1.67 -3.74
CA TRP A 96 3.97 1.12 -3.73
C TRP A 96 4.01 -0.41 -3.60
N ILE A 97 3.18 -0.93 -2.70
CA ILE A 97 3.05 -2.37 -2.45
C ILE A 97 1.75 -2.84 -3.08
N THR A 98 1.81 -3.92 -3.86
CA THR A 98 0.62 -4.47 -4.52
C THR A 98 -0.09 -5.49 -3.64
N HIS A 99 -1.42 -5.51 -3.72
CA HIS A 99 -2.29 -6.51 -3.13
C HIS A 99 -2.56 -7.60 -4.17
N ASN A 100 -2.19 -8.84 -3.85
CA ASN A 100 -2.36 -9.96 -4.77
C ASN A 100 -3.00 -11.15 -4.06
N SER A 101 -3.91 -11.85 -4.74
CA SER A 101 -4.57 -13.03 -4.19
C SER A 101 -5.08 -13.96 -5.27
N PHE A 102 -5.22 -15.23 -4.92
CA PHE A 102 -5.99 -16.18 -5.70
C PHE A 102 -6.74 -17.15 -4.79
N GLU A 103 -7.78 -17.77 -5.33
CA GLU A 103 -8.57 -18.78 -4.63
C GLU A 103 -7.84 -20.14 -4.65
N VAL A 104 -7.72 -20.76 -3.47
CA VAL A 104 -7.27 -22.13 -3.29
C VAL A 104 -8.46 -22.99 -2.87
N LYS A 105 -8.77 -23.99 -3.68
CA LYS A 105 -9.87 -24.93 -3.41
C LYS A 105 -9.37 -26.07 -2.54
N MET A 106 -10.07 -26.29 -1.43
CA MET A 106 -9.83 -27.37 -0.47
C MET A 106 -11.05 -28.32 -0.47
N LEU A 107 -10.94 -29.45 0.25
CA LEU A 107 -12.05 -30.38 0.40
C LEU A 107 -13.22 -29.72 1.14
N GLY A 108 -14.22 -29.25 0.39
CA GLY A 108 -15.47 -28.69 0.90
C GLY A 108 -15.46 -27.19 1.23
N ASN A 109 -14.35 -26.47 0.98
CA ASN A 109 -14.30 -25.03 1.12
C ASN A 109 -13.21 -24.41 0.23
N SER A 110 -13.20 -23.10 0.08
CA SER A 110 -12.09 -22.35 -0.52
C SER A 110 -11.49 -21.36 0.47
N VAL A 111 -10.25 -20.98 0.21
CA VAL A 111 -9.59 -19.86 0.90
C VAL A 111 -8.95 -18.94 -0.13
N PHE A 112 -8.81 -17.66 0.21
CA PHE A 112 -8.11 -16.67 -0.58
C PHE A 112 -6.75 -16.43 0.04
N VAL A 113 -5.69 -16.89 -0.60
CA VAL A 113 -4.32 -16.66 -0.13
C VAL A 113 -3.90 -15.27 -0.56
N TYR A 114 -3.36 -14.48 0.36
CA TYR A 114 -3.09 -13.06 0.15
C TYR A 114 -1.60 -12.75 0.30
N PHE A 115 -1.10 -11.94 -0.63
CA PHE A 115 0.31 -11.60 -0.78
C PHE A 115 0.47 -10.09 -0.95
N HIS A 116 1.58 -9.58 -0.42
CA HIS A 116 2.14 -8.28 -0.80
C HIS A 116 3.14 -8.49 -1.92
N GLY A 117 2.98 -7.80 -3.05
CA GLY A 117 3.98 -7.79 -4.11
C GLY A 117 4.84 -6.53 -4.01
N HIS A 118 6.14 -6.73 -3.78
CA HIS A 118 7.14 -5.68 -3.71
C HIS A 118 7.85 -5.60 -5.06
N SER A 119 7.82 -4.44 -5.72
CA SER A 119 8.50 -4.25 -7.01
C SER A 119 9.99 -4.52 -6.86
N ILE A 120 10.55 -5.32 -7.77
CA ILE A 120 12.00 -5.51 -7.92
C ILE A 120 12.53 -4.89 -9.23
N GLY A 121 11.70 -4.08 -9.89
CA GLY A 121 11.99 -3.42 -11.17
C GLY A 121 11.52 -4.22 -12.39
N GLN A 122 11.48 -3.55 -13.55
CA GLN A 122 11.09 -4.13 -14.86
C GLN A 122 9.69 -4.78 -14.93
N GLY A 123 8.81 -4.44 -13.98
CA GLY A 123 7.46 -5.01 -13.88
C GLY A 123 7.42 -6.38 -13.18
N ASP A 124 8.52 -6.78 -12.54
CA ASP A 124 8.60 -7.99 -11.74
C ASP A 124 8.42 -7.68 -10.25
N PHE A 125 7.94 -8.67 -9.50
CA PHE A 125 7.56 -8.52 -8.09
C PHE A 125 8.10 -9.68 -7.25
N ASN A 126 8.62 -9.35 -6.08
CA ASN A 126 8.81 -10.32 -5.02
C ASN A 126 7.52 -10.41 -4.20
N PHE A 127 6.86 -11.58 -4.23
CA PHE A 127 5.62 -11.80 -3.49
C PHE A 127 5.87 -12.36 -2.10
N GLU A 128 5.42 -11.62 -1.09
CA GLU A 128 5.48 -12.03 0.30
C GLU A 128 4.08 -12.46 0.75
N TYR A 129 3.92 -13.75 1.08
CA TYR A 129 2.68 -14.26 1.67
C TYR A 129 2.35 -13.48 2.94
N GLN A 130 1.08 -13.18 3.18
CA GLN A 130 0.61 -12.48 4.38
C GLN A 130 -0.27 -13.37 5.24
N LYS A 131 -1.39 -13.85 4.69
CA LYS A 131 -2.36 -14.73 5.36
C LYS A 131 -3.37 -15.29 4.35
N ALA A 132 -4.21 -16.20 4.82
CA ALA A 132 -5.37 -16.70 4.07
C ALA A 132 -6.67 -16.16 4.69
N PHE A 133 -7.64 -15.86 3.82
CA PHE A 133 -8.98 -15.44 4.20
C PHE A 133 -10.01 -16.50 3.81
N LEU A 134 -11.04 -16.67 4.64
CA LEU A 134 -12.14 -17.58 4.35
C LEU A 134 -13.11 -17.03 3.30
N THR A 135 -13.17 -15.71 3.15
CA THR A 135 -14.03 -15.04 2.18
C THR A 135 -13.28 -13.89 1.50
N TYR A 136 -13.68 -13.57 0.27
CA TYR A 136 -13.07 -12.47 -0.47
C TYR A 136 -13.43 -11.11 0.15
N GLU A 137 -14.63 -10.98 0.73
CA GLU A 137 -15.05 -9.77 1.42
C GLU A 137 -14.16 -9.46 2.64
N ALA A 138 -13.72 -10.48 3.39
CA ALA A 138 -12.81 -10.28 4.50
C ALA A 138 -11.43 -9.81 4.04
N LEU A 139 -10.97 -10.28 2.88
CA LEU A 139 -9.75 -9.79 2.23
C LEU A 139 -9.89 -8.32 1.81
N LEU A 140 -10.99 -7.95 1.15
CA LEU A 140 -11.22 -6.56 0.72
C LEU A 140 -11.33 -5.58 1.91
N LEU A 141 -11.91 -6.02 3.03
CA LEU A 141 -11.95 -5.23 4.26
C LEU A 141 -10.55 -4.98 4.84
N GLU A 142 -9.67 -5.98 4.79
CA GLU A 142 -8.26 -5.80 5.19
C GLU A 142 -7.59 -4.76 4.29
N ILE A 143 -7.68 -4.93 2.98
CA ILE A 143 -7.04 -4.05 2.00
C ILE A 143 -7.51 -2.60 2.19
N SER A 144 -8.82 -2.40 2.35
CA SER A 144 -9.43 -1.07 2.54
C SER A 144 -8.98 -0.36 3.83
N SER A 145 -8.39 -1.09 4.79
CA SER A 145 -7.85 -0.51 6.02
C SER A 145 -6.41 0.01 5.87
N MET A 146 -5.74 -0.31 4.76
CA MET A 146 -4.35 0.08 4.50
C MET A 146 -4.23 1.57 4.13
N PRO A 147 -3.09 2.22 4.46
CA PRO A 147 -2.87 3.63 4.13
C PRO A 147 -2.82 3.83 2.61
N LEU A 148 -3.49 4.89 2.12
CA LEU A 148 -3.57 5.22 0.69
C LEU A 148 -3.88 4.00 -0.21
N SER A 149 -4.77 3.13 0.26
CA SER A 149 -5.16 1.94 -0.49
C SER A 149 -6.03 2.29 -1.70
N TYR A 150 -5.75 1.61 -2.80
CA TYR A 150 -6.53 1.56 -4.03
C TYR A 150 -6.87 0.11 -4.34
N ILE A 151 -8.13 -0.14 -4.69
CA ILE A 151 -8.63 -1.42 -5.20
C ILE A 151 -9.07 -1.17 -6.64
N ASP A 152 -8.64 -2.03 -7.55
CA ASP A 152 -8.90 -1.93 -9.00
C ASP A 152 -10.28 -2.48 -9.41
#